data_AF-A0A8J8BLM3-F1
#
_entry.id   AF-A0A8J8BLM3-F1
#
_cell.length_a   1.000
_cell.length_b   1.000
_cell.length_c   1.000
_cell.angle_alpha   90.00
_cell.angle_beta   90.00
_cell.angle_gamma   90.00
#
_symmetry.space_group_name_H-M   'P 1'
#
loop_
_entity.id
_entity.type
_entity.pdbx_description
1 polymer ?
#
loop_
_entity_poly.entity_id
_entity_poly.type
_entity_poly.pdbx_seq_one_letter_code
_entity_poly.pdbx_strand_id
1 'polypeptide(L)'
;MTVTSVRLQPDVEAGLDAVTEKLQRSRNWIINEAVREYVARQSLDDLRWKETLEAIDDVAAGRVVDGDAVHRWMRSWGTANELPIPKPGA
;
A
#
# COMPACT_ATOMS: atom_id res chain seq x y z
N MET A 1 5.42 18.10 22.70
CA MET A 1 4.62 16.86 22.56
C MET A 1 3.30 17.08 23.26
N THR A 2 2.17 16.84 22.58
CA THR A 2 0.85 16.86 23.18
C THR A 2 0.54 15.48 23.77
N VAL A 3 -0.17 15.45 24.90
CA VAL A 3 -0.60 14.20 25.54
C VAL A 3 -2.07 13.99 25.20
N THR A 4 -2.39 12.85 24.58
CA THR A 4 -3.75 12.41 24.32
C THR A 4 -4.07 11.24 25.24
N SER A 5 -5.10 11.36 26.07
CA SER A 5 -5.59 10.25 26.89
C SER A 5 -6.54 9.39 26.07
N VAL A 6 -6.25 8.09 26.00
CA VAL A 6 -7.06 7.11 25.26
C VAL A 6 -7.52 6.03 26.23
N ARG A 7 -8.81 5.69 26.19
CA ARG A 7 -9.34 4.53 26.91
C ARG A 7 -9.15 3.29 26.06
N LEU A 8 -8.44 2.31 26.59
CA LEU A 8 -8.29 1.00 25.96
C LEU A 8 -9.39 0.06 26.43
N GLN A 9 -9.88 -0.77 25.53
CA GLN A 9 -10.75 -1.88 25.91
C GLN A 9 -9.90 -2.97 26.60
N PRO A 10 -10.47 -3.76 27.53
CA PRO A 10 -9.70 -4.73 28.31
C PRO A 10 -8.94 -5.78 27.46
N ASP A 11 -9.51 -6.17 26.34
CA ASP A 11 -8.89 -7.09 25.37
C ASP A 11 -7.66 -6.46 24.68
N VAL A 12 -7.75 -5.19 24.31
CA VAL A 12 -6.63 -4.43 23.72
C VAL A 12 -5.51 -4.23 24.74
N GLU A 13 -5.86 -3.93 25.99
CA GLU A 13 -4.87 -3.78 27.07
C GLU A 13 -4.13 -5.09 27.36
N ALA A 14 -4.85 -6.20 27.47
CA ALA A 14 -4.25 -7.52 27.63
C ALA A 14 -3.33 -7.89 26.45
N GLY A 15 -3.74 -7.58 25.22
CA GLY A 15 -2.92 -7.79 24.02
C GLY A 15 -1.67 -6.92 24.01
N LEU A 16 -1.79 -5.65 24.41
CA LEU A 16 -0.66 -4.73 24.53
C LEU A 16 0.37 -5.27 25.54
N ASP A 17 -0.08 -5.72 26.70
CA ASP A 17 0.80 -6.26 27.75
C ASP A 17 1.59 -7.48 27.25
N ALA A 18 0.91 -8.44 26.63
CA ALA A 18 1.56 -9.61 26.05
C ALA A 18 2.64 -9.23 25.00
N VAL A 19 2.38 -8.23 24.17
CA VAL A 19 3.34 -7.73 23.18
C VAL A 19 4.52 -7.02 23.85
N THR A 20 4.27 -6.22 24.88
CA THR A 20 5.34 -5.52 25.62
C THR A 20 6.29 -6.50 26.30
N GLU A 21 5.77 -7.57 26.92
CA GLU A 21 6.56 -8.64 27.52
C GLU A 21 7.36 -9.40 26.47
N LYS A 22 6.73 -9.78 25.35
CA LYS A 22 7.39 -10.52 24.28
C LYS A 22 8.50 -9.74 23.61
N LEU A 23 8.28 -8.45 23.33
CA LEU A 23 9.22 -7.60 22.60
C LEU A 23 10.19 -6.85 23.51
N GLN A 24 10.00 -6.91 24.83
CA GLN A 24 10.79 -6.17 25.82
C GLN A 24 10.81 -4.67 25.53
N ARG A 25 9.64 -4.12 25.19
CA ARG A 25 9.44 -2.69 24.84
C ARG A 25 8.37 -2.07 25.74
N SER A 26 8.48 -0.77 25.99
CA SER A 26 7.49 -0.06 26.80
C SER A 26 6.14 0.06 26.06
N ARG A 27 5.04 0.10 26.83
CA ARG A 27 3.69 0.36 26.31
C ARG A 27 3.66 1.60 25.41
N ASN A 28 4.29 2.70 25.84
CA ASN A 28 4.33 3.93 25.07
C ASN A 28 5.02 3.77 23.71
N TRP A 29 6.12 3.00 23.64
CA TRP A 29 6.80 2.76 22.37
C TRP A 29 5.90 1.94 21.43
N ILE A 30 5.28 0.87 21.92
CA ILE A 30 4.38 0.02 21.14
C ILE A 30 3.16 0.81 20.63
N ILE A 31 2.54 1.62 21.50
CA ILE A 31 1.37 2.44 21.12
C ILE A 31 1.73 3.43 20.02
N ASN A 32 2.86 4.15 20.16
CA ASN A 32 3.28 5.11 19.12
C ASN A 32 3.58 4.41 17.80
N GLU A 33 4.21 3.24 17.85
CA GLU A 33 4.51 2.49 16.63
C GLU A 33 3.25 1.95 15.96
N ALA A 34 2.31 1.40 16.73
CA ALA A 34 1.02 0.95 16.21
C ALA A 34 0.22 2.10 15.57
N VAL A 35 0.22 3.29 16.20
CA VAL A 35 -0.44 4.48 15.64
C VAL A 35 0.24 4.93 14.34
N ARG A 36 1.58 4.94 14.31
CA ARG A 36 2.36 5.28 13.11
C ARG A 36 2.02 4.34 11.95
N GLU A 37 2.08 3.03 12.20
CA GLU A 37 1.78 2.02 11.19
C GLU A 37 0.33 2.10 10.70
N TYR A 38 -0.61 2.33 11.62
CA TYR A 38 -2.03 2.48 11.27
C TYR A 38 -2.25 3.68 10.34
N VAL A 39 -1.71 4.86 10.69
CA VAL A 39 -1.85 6.07 9.87
C VAL A 39 -1.18 5.90 8.50
N ALA A 40 0.00 5.27 8.45
CA ALA A 40 0.68 4.98 7.19
C ALA A 40 -0.16 4.04 6.31
N ARG A 41 -0.80 3.03 6.91
CA ARG A 41 -1.68 2.10 6.20
C ARG A 41 -2.92 2.78 5.65
N GLN A 42 -3.59 3.62 6.44
CA GLN A 42 -4.76 4.38 5.97
C GLN A 42 -4.39 5.27 4.78
N SER A 43 -3.26 5.97 4.85
CA SER A 43 -2.78 6.81 3.73
C SER A 43 -2.51 5.99 2.46
N LEU A 44 -1.96 4.78 2.61
CA LEU A 44 -1.69 3.88 1.48
C LEU A 44 -2.99 3.33 0.88
N ASP A 45 -3.96 2.97 1.71
CA ASP A 45 -5.25 2.45 1.26
C ASP A 45 -6.03 3.53 0.49
N ASP A 46 -6.00 4.79 0.96
CA ASP A 46 -6.57 5.93 0.24
C ASP A 46 -5.90 6.18 -1.11
N LEU A 47 -4.57 6.04 -1.19
CA LEU A 47 -3.83 6.16 -2.44
C LEU A 47 -4.26 5.06 -3.43
N ARG A 48 -4.24 3.80 -2.99
CA ARG A 48 -4.64 2.65 -3.82
C ARG A 48 -6.08 2.78 -4.30
N TRP A 49 -6.96 3.28 -3.45
CA TRP A 49 -8.35 3.53 -3.83
C TRP A 49 -8.45 4.54 -4.97
N LYS A 50 -7.72 5.67 -4.88
CA LYS A 50 -7.67 6.67 -5.96
C LYS A 50 -7.09 6.10 -7.25
N GLU A 51 -5.96 5.40 -7.17
CA GLU A 51 -5.33 4.75 -8.33
C GLU A 51 -6.26 3.73 -8.99
N THR A 52 -7.06 3.00 -8.19
CA THR A 52 -8.05 2.05 -8.71
C THR A 52 -9.17 2.78 -9.47
N LEU A 53 -9.66 3.90 -8.96
CA LEU A 53 -10.67 4.71 -9.65
C LEU A 53 -10.12 5.27 -10.97
N GLU A 54 -8.91 5.80 -10.96
CA GLU A 54 -8.23 6.28 -12.18
C GLU A 54 -8.07 5.16 -13.21
N ALA A 55 -7.66 3.96 -12.79
CA ALA A 55 -7.54 2.80 -13.68
C ALA A 55 -8.90 2.36 -14.26
N ILE A 56 -9.99 2.43 -13.47
CA ILE A 56 -11.35 2.16 -13.96
C ILE A 56 -11.75 3.20 -15.02
N ASP A 57 -11.45 4.47 -14.80
CA ASP A 57 -11.71 5.54 -15.77
C ASP A 57 -10.90 5.37 -17.06
N ASP A 58 -9.64 4.93 -16.96
CA ASP A 58 -8.80 4.59 -18.12
C ASP A 58 -9.41 3.44 -18.94
N VAL A 59 -9.88 2.39 -18.26
CA VAL A 59 -10.57 1.26 -18.92
C VAL A 59 -11.84 1.73 -19.61
N ALA A 60 -12.67 2.53 -18.92
CA ALA A 60 -13.92 3.06 -19.48
C ALA A 60 -13.69 3.97 -20.70
N ALA A 61 -12.58 4.72 -20.71
CA ALA A 61 -12.20 5.57 -21.83
C ALA A 61 -11.40 4.85 -22.93
N GLY A 62 -11.19 3.54 -22.82
CA GLY A 62 -10.41 2.76 -23.79
C GLY A 62 -8.91 3.04 -23.76
N ARG A 63 -8.39 3.73 -22.74
CA ARG A 63 -6.96 4.01 -22.54
C ARG A 63 -6.21 2.77 -22.02
N VAL A 64 -6.40 1.64 -22.70
CA VAL A 64 -5.84 0.34 -22.35
C VAL A 64 -4.84 -0.13 -23.40
N VAL A 65 -3.86 -0.90 -22.95
CA VAL A 65 -2.84 -1.51 -23.81
C VAL A 65 -3.12 -2.99 -23.95
N ASP A 66 -2.96 -3.54 -25.16
CA ASP A 66 -3.08 -4.97 -25.41
C ASP A 66 -2.04 -5.77 -24.61
N GLY A 67 -2.51 -6.80 -23.90
CA GLY A 67 -1.67 -7.63 -23.03
C GLY A 67 -0.59 -8.38 -23.79
N ASP A 68 -0.88 -8.87 -24.99
CA ASP A 68 0.11 -9.58 -25.82
C ASP A 68 1.21 -8.62 -26.30
N ALA A 69 0.88 -7.37 -26.61
CA ALA A 69 1.85 -6.33 -26.92
C ALA A 69 2.79 -6.06 -25.74
N VAL A 70 2.27 -5.96 -24.52
CA VAL A 70 3.07 -5.81 -23.29
C VAL A 70 4.00 -7.00 -23.09
N HIS A 71 3.50 -8.22 -23.27
CA HIS A 71 4.33 -9.42 -23.12
C HIS A 71 5.43 -9.54 -24.18
N ARG A 72 5.14 -9.17 -25.44
CA ARG A 72 6.17 -9.12 -26.50
C ARG A 72 7.25 -8.10 -26.15
N TRP A 73 6.86 -6.92 -25.68
CA TRP A 73 7.78 -5.88 -25.24
C TRP A 73 8.68 -6.34 -24.09
N MET A 74 8.09 -6.88 -23.02
CA MET A 74 8.83 -7.37 -21.85
C MET A 74 9.84 -8.46 -22.20
N ARG A 75 9.50 -9.36 -23.15
CA ARG A 75 10.42 -10.41 -23.63
C ARG A 75 11.60 -9.87 -24.46
N SER A 76 11.48 -8.66 -25.00
CA SER A 76 12.54 -8.06 -25.82
C SER A 76 13.61 -7.33 -25.00
N TRP A 77 13.36 -7.09 -23.71
CA TRP A 77 14.30 -6.41 -22.82
C TRP A 77 15.64 -7.15 -22.71
N GLY A 78 16.73 -6.39 -22.79
CA GLY A 78 18.09 -6.94 -22.73
C GLY A 78 18.52 -7.72 -23.98
N THR A 79 17.73 -7.66 -25.06
CA THR A 79 18.11 -8.18 -26.37
C THR A 79 18.59 -7.07 -27.28
N ALA A 80 19.27 -7.41 -28.39
CA ALA A 80 19.65 -6.43 -29.41
C ALA A 80 18.46 -5.77 -30.12
N ASN A 81 17.26 -6.37 -30.04
CA ASN A 81 16.03 -5.89 -30.67
C ASN A 81 14.95 -5.56 -29.63
N GLU A 82 15.32 -4.73 -28.65
CA GLU A 82 14.36 -4.24 -27.66
C GLU A 82 13.25 -3.42 -28.33
N LEU A 83 12.00 -3.79 -28.06
CA LEU A 83 10.81 -3.15 -28.61
C LEU A 83 10.49 -1.86 -27.84
N PRO A 84 9.83 -0.87 -28.47
CA PRO A 84 9.36 0.31 -27.77
C PRO A 84 8.19 -0.03 -26.83
N ILE A 85 8.00 0.79 -25.79
CA ILE A 85 6.88 0.65 -24.86
C ILE A 85 5.54 0.68 -25.62
N PRO A 86 4.67 -0.33 -25.44
CA PRO A 86 3.34 -0.35 -26.05
C PRO A 86 2.50 0.82 -25.53
N LYS A 87 1.71 1.43 -26.41
CA LYS A 87 0.85 2.58 -26.08
C LYS A 87 -0.62 2.16 -26.10
N PRO A 88 -1.49 2.84 -25.35
CA PRO A 88 -2.93 2.61 -25.42
C PRO A 88 -3.44 2.74 -26.86
N GLY A 89 -4.40 1.89 -27.23
CA GLY A 89 -5.09 2.00 -28.53
C GLY A 89 -5.82 3.34 -28.60
N ALA A 90 -5.68 4.06 -29.72
CA ALA A 90 -6.48 5.26 -29.99
C ALA A 90 -7.94 4.92 -30.29
#